data_AF-A0A430FL48-F1
#
_entry.id   AF-A0A430FL48-F1
#
_cell.length_a   1.000
_cell.length_b   1.000
_cell.length_c   1.000
_cell.angle_alpha   90.00
_cell.angle_beta   90.00
_cell.angle_gamma   90.00
#
_symmetry.space_group_name_H-M   'P 1'
#
loop_
_entity.id
_entity.type
_entity.pdbx_description
1 polymer ?
#
loop_
_entity_poly.entity_id
_entity_poly.type
_entity_poly.pdbx_seq_one_letter_code
_entity_poly.pdbx_strand_id
1 'polypeptide(L)'
;MDGKTTKRRNGECFHDLVNRMRGDARGNDTGGEVTRGKRPAWWYLLAAFLVFALFVTGAFAWQTSTMVTAQKCYDELVSLDPNITVDELKAKGYIYNGRAESGWAGVDDRDYPWYVLRKPSAQINKFISDVRANRESVLRLYTIDEDNEIAVRLLWYDPTVEDSWVSGWTNSSVTVKLDGNGQIRQWWWKHGGMTDPDKRFSRDIEQQSDGDRTTIVLHNRPKQYTDGSATMTVHPLAADEVLYSY
;
A
#
# COMPACT_ATOMS: atom_id res chain seq x y z
N MET A 1 -43.49 54.88 -37.24
CA MET A 1 -43.36 55.70 -36.04
C MET A 1 -42.03 55.30 -35.40
N ASP A 2 -40.93 55.88 -35.87
CA ASP A 2 -40.27 57.08 -35.30
C ASP A 2 -39.89 56.88 -33.83
N GLY A 3 -38.65 57.06 -33.36
CA GLY A 3 -37.41 57.53 -33.95
C GLY A 3 -36.38 57.80 -32.83
N LYS A 4 -35.09 57.80 -33.20
CA LYS A 4 -33.97 58.67 -32.72
C LYS A 4 -33.67 58.77 -31.21
N THR A 5 -32.54 58.22 -30.72
CA THR A 5 -31.17 58.78 -30.60
C THR A 5 -30.92 59.86 -29.52
N THR A 6 -29.72 59.74 -28.90
CA THR A 6 -28.80 60.83 -28.42
C THR A 6 -28.90 61.15 -26.91
N LYS A 7 -27.87 61.48 -26.10
CA LYS A 7 -26.40 61.35 -26.01
C LYS A 7 -25.98 62.21 -24.78
N ARG A 8 -25.10 61.67 -23.92
CA ARG A 8 -24.10 62.33 -23.03
C ARG A 8 -24.37 63.71 -22.39
N ARG A 9 -24.09 63.84 -21.08
CA ARG A 9 -22.84 64.45 -20.54
C ARG A 9 -22.78 64.48 -18.99
N ASN A 10 -21.56 64.16 -18.48
CA ASN A 10 -20.75 64.77 -17.41
C ASN A 10 -21.49 65.28 -16.15
N GLY A 11 -21.10 64.90 -14.92
CA GLY A 11 -19.76 65.05 -14.33
C GLY A 11 -19.84 66.19 -13.29
N GLU A 12 -19.20 65.99 -12.13
CA GLU A 12 -19.01 66.98 -11.03
C GLU A 12 -20.13 67.09 -9.97
N CYS A 13 -20.14 66.17 -8.98
CA CYS A 13 -20.55 66.52 -7.60
C CYS A 13 -20.14 65.48 -6.53
N PHE A 14 -19.10 64.68 -6.75
CA PHE A 14 -18.66 63.66 -5.76
C PHE A 14 -17.28 63.94 -5.14
N HIS A 15 -16.60 64.99 -5.60
CA HIS A 15 -15.29 65.41 -5.08
C HIS A 15 -15.37 66.41 -3.91
N ASP A 16 -16.57 66.93 -3.60
CA ASP A 16 -16.78 67.97 -2.58
C ASP A 16 -17.33 67.43 -1.25
N LEU A 17 -17.70 66.16 -1.18
CA LEU A 17 -18.19 65.54 0.06
C LEU A 17 -17.07 64.90 0.90
N VAL A 18 -15.94 64.53 0.29
CA VAL A 18 -14.83 63.85 0.97
C VAL A 18 -13.87 64.84 1.63
N ASN A 19 -13.79 66.08 1.14
CA ASN A 19 -12.94 67.12 1.72
C ASN A 19 -13.52 67.80 2.97
N ARG A 20 -14.78 67.50 3.34
CA ARG A 20 -15.47 68.08 4.52
C ARG A 20 -15.36 67.24 5.80
N MET A 21 -14.66 66.09 5.74
CA MET A 21 -14.35 65.24 6.90
C MET A 21 -12.88 65.39 7.35
N ARG A 22 -12.29 66.58 7.10
CA ARG A 22 -11.01 67.03 7.63
C ARG A 22 -11.25 68.31 8.43
N GLY A 23 -11.45 68.17 9.74
CA GLY A 23 -11.47 69.30 10.65
C GLY A 23 -12.04 68.94 12.01
N ASP A 24 -11.19 69.02 13.03
CA ASP A 24 -11.54 69.20 14.44
C ASP A 24 -11.75 67.96 15.31
N ALA A 25 -10.62 67.34 15.66
CA ALA A 25 -10.41 66.81 17.00
C ALA A 25 -8.96 67.11 17.44
N ARG A 26 -8.74 68.34 17.94
CA ARG A 26 -7.56 68.70 18.73
C ARG A 26 -7.87 68.39 20.20
N GLY A 27 -7.18 67.38 20.74
CA GLY A 27 -7.12 67.07 22.17
C GLY A 27 -5.74 66.49 22.49
N ASN A 28 -5.12 67.05 23.51
CA ASN A 28 -3.69 67.03 23.83
C ASN A 28 -3.11 65.67 24.24
N ASP A 29 -1.79 65.56 24.02
CA ASP A 29 -0.82 64.52 24.42
C ASP A 29 -1.04 63.78 25.74
N THR A 30 -0.84 62.46 25.73
CA THR A 30 0.24 61.79 26.50
C THR A 30 0.56 60.40 25.94
N GLY A 31 1.80 60.25 25.47
CA GLY A 31 2.67 59.07 25.68
C GLY A 31 2.13 57.67 25.37
N GLY A 32 2.52 57.13 24.22
CA GLY A 32 2.38 55.71 23.93
C GLY A 32 2.76 55.38 22.50
N GLU A 33 4.02 55.58 22.11
CA GLU A 33 4.57 54.85 20.96
C GLU A 33 4.44 53.35 21.28
N VAL A 34 3.39 52.71 20.77
CA VAL A 34 3.40 51.27 20.57
C VAL A 34 4.37 51.04 19.42
N THR A 35 5.66 50.97 19.77
CA THR A 35 6.67 50.42 18.90
C THR A 35 6.18 49.01 18.54
N ARG A 36 5.69 48.86 17.31
CA ARG A 36 5.43 47.55 16.72
C ARG A 36 6.82 46.95 16.53
N GLY A 37 7.36 46.35 17.60
CA GLY A 37 8.71 45.81 17.63
C GLY A 37 8.87 44.88 16.45
N LYS A 38 9.61 45.35 15.43
CA LYS A 38 10.00 44.51 14.31
C LYS A 38 10.74 43.34 14.94
N ARG A 39 10.13 42.15 14.90
CA ARG A 39 10.79 40.95 15.40
C ARG A 39 12.17 40.88 14.74
N PRO A 40 13.23 40.71 15.53
CA PRO A 40 14.58 40.69 14.98
C PRO A 40 14.70 39.55 13.95
N ALA A 41 15.51 39.74 12.91
CA ALA A 41 15.56 38.84 11.75
C ALA A 41 15.82 37.37 12.13
N TRP A 42 16.52 37.12 13.24
CA TRP A 42 16.75 35.77 13.78
C TRP A 42 15.47 35.03 14.19
N TRP A 43 14.41 35.76 14.55
CA TRP A 43 13.11 35.18 14.88
C TRP A 43 12.47 34.52 13.66
N TYR A 44 12.56 35.15 12.49
CA TYR A 44 12.06 34.56 11.25
C TYR A 44 12.86 33.32 10.84
N LEU A 45 14.17 33.29 11.11
CA LEU A 45 14.99 32.09 10.90
C LEU A 45 14.59 30.94 11.84
N LEU A 46 14.33 31.24 13.12
CA LEU A 46 13.84 30.24 14.09
C LEU A 46 12.44 29.71 13.70
N ALA A 47 11.54 30.58 13.27
CA ALA A 47 10.21 30.21 12.81
C ALA A 47 10.27 29.33 11.55
N ALA A 48 11.11 29.69 10.58
CA ALA A 48 11.31 28.91 9.37
C ALA A 48 11.91 27.53 9.68
N PHE A 49 12.86 27.45 10.61
CA PHE A 49 13.43 26.18 11.06
C PHE A 49 12.39 25.30 11.76
N LEU A 50 11.54 25.85 12.63
CA LEU A 50 10.47 25.10 13.29
C LEU A 50 9.42 24.56 12.31
N VAL A 51 9.02 25.38 11.33
CA VAL A 51 8.11 24.94 10.27
C VAL A 51 8.76 23.85 9.42
N PHE A 52 10.03 24.02 9.05
CA PHE A 52 10.78 23.00 8.30
C PHE A 52 10.91 21.70 9.09
N ALA A 53 11.25 21.76 10.38
CA ALA A 53 11.32 20.59 11.25
C ALA A 53 9.97 19.87 11.33
N LEU A 54 8.86 20.59 11.53
CA LEU A 54 7.51 20.01 11.50
C LEU A 54 7.18 19.34 10.17
N PHE A 55 7.55 19.97 9.04
CA PHE A 55 7.36 19.38 7.71
C PHE A 55 8.19 18.11 7.53
N VAL A 56 9.46 18.10 7.94
CA VAL A 56 10.36 16.94 7.81
C VAL A 56 9.90 15.81 8.72
N THR A 57 9.53 16.08 9.96
CA THR A 57 9.03 15.07 10.89
C THR A 57 7.67 14.53 10.45
N GLY A 58 6.77 15.38 9.95
CA GLY A 58 5.49 14.98 9.37
C GLY A 58 5.65 14.11 8.12
N ALA A 59 6.55 14.50 7.21
CA ALA A 59 6.87 13.72 6.02
C ALA A 59 7.52 12.37 6.36
N PHE A 60 8.44 12.35 7.33
CA PHE A 60 9.09 11.12 7.78
C PHE A 60 8.10 10.17 8.47
N ALA A 61 7.23 10.69 9.34
CA ALA A 61 6.16 9.90 9.98
C ALA A 61 5.17 9.34 8.95
N TRP A 62 4.87 10.11 7.89
CA TRP A 62 4.05 9.64 6.78
C TRP A 62 4.77 8.55 5.97
N GLN A 63 6.06 8.73 5.69
CA GLN A 63 6.88 7.77 4.95
C GLN A 63 7.06 6.44 5.71
N THR A 64 7.30 6.47 7.02
CA THR A 64 7.34 5.26 7.86
C THR A 64 5.97 4.60 7.99
N SER A 65 4.89 5.37 7.98
CA SER A 65 3.52 4.84 7.95
C SER A 65 3.18 4.16 6.61
N THR A 66 3.81 4.56 5.51
CA THR A 66 3.62 3.95 4.18
C THR A 66 4.45 2.71 3.94
N MET A 67 5.56 2.51 4.66
CA MET A 67 6.40 1.33 4.50
C MET A 67 5.62 0.08 4.94
N VAL A 68 5.54 -0.90 4.05
CA VAL A 68 4.96 -2.20 4.37
C VAL A 68 6.06 -3.04 5.02
N THR A 69 5.72 -3.72 6.11
CA THR A 69 6.63 -4.64 6.78
C THR A 69 5.92 -5.97 6.98
N ALA A 70 6.71 -7.04 7.13
CA ALA A 70 6.17 -8.35 7.46
C ALA A 70 5.30 -8.32 8.72
N GLN A 71 5.75 -7.58 9.74
CA GLN A 71 5.00 -7.41 10.98
C GLN A 71 3.66 -6.72 10.74
N LYS A 72 3.62 -5.67 9.91
CA LYS A 72 2.38 -4.98 9.58
C LYS A 72 1.40 -5.87 8.82
N CYS A 73 1.87 -6.69 7.89
CA CYS A 73 1.05 -7.70 7.20
C CYS A 73 0.50 -8.74 8.16
N TYR A 74 1.34 -9.21 9.10
CA TYR A 74 0.95 -10.15 10.14
C TYR A 74 -0.10 -9.56 11.08
N ASP A 75 0.15 -8.36 11.60
CA ASP A 75 -0.75 -7.64 12.52
C ASP A 75 -2.10 -7.34 11.86
N GLU A 76 -2.10 -6.96 10.58
CA GLU A 76 -3.33 -6.73 9.81
C GLU A 76 -4.22 -7.98 9.83
N LEU A 77 -3.65 -9.15 9.53
CA LEU A 77 -4.38 -10.41 9.47
C LEU A 77 -4.80 -10.91 10.86
N VAL A 78 -3.93 -10.79 11.87
CA VAL A 78 -4.29 -11.17 13.26
C VAL A 78 -5.37 -10.24 13.83
N SER A 79 -5.48 -9.01 13.35
CA SER A 79 -6.54 -8.07 13.75
C SER A 79 -7.92 -8.36 13.12
N LEU A 80 -8.01 -9.32 12.19
CA LEU A 80 -9.29 -9.68 11.59
C LEU A 80 -10.17 -10.41 12.62
N ASP A 81 -11.46 -10.07 12.61
CA ASP A 81 -12.46 -10.79 13.42
C ASP A 81 -12.53 -12.24 12.93
N PRO A 82 -12.47 -13.27 13.81
CA PRO A 82 -12.64 -14.66 13.42
C PRO A 82 -13.92 -14.97 12.64
N ASN A 83 -14.95 -14.12 12.79
CA ASN A 83 -16.25 -14.19 12.11
C ASN A 83 -16.44 -13.08 11.06
N ILE A 84 -15.36 -12.49 10.54
CA ILE A 84 -15.42 -11.41 9.57
C ILE A 84 -16.26 -11.75 8.34
N THR A 85 -17.08 -10.81 7.89
CA THR A 85 -17.94 -10.98 6.72
C THR A 85 -17.25 -10.58 5.41
N VAL A 86 -17.77 -11.07 4.29
CA VAL A 86 -17.30 -10.69 2.95
C VAL A 86 -17.40 -9.18 2.69
N ASP A 87 -18.45 -8.53 3.20
CA ASP A 87 -18.64 -7.09 2.98
C ASP A 87 -17.65 -6.25 3.79
N GLU A 88 -17.31 -6.68 5.01
CA GLU A 88 -16.23 -6.07 5.80
C GLU A 88 -14.87 -6.28 5.14
N LEU A 89 -14.61 -7.45 4.56
CA LEU A 89 -13.39 -7.72 3.80
C LEU A 89 -13.28 -6.81 2.58
N LYS A 90 -14.34 -6.67 1.79
CA LYS A 90 -14.38 -5.73 0.66
C LYS A 90 -14.17 -4.28 1.12
N ALA A 91 -14.77 -3.88 2.25
CA ALA A 91 -14.58 -2.55 2.82
C ALA A 91 -13.12 -2.31 3.25
N LYS A 92 -12.42 -3.35 3.70
CA LYS A 92 -10.97 -3.33 3.99
C LYS A 92 -10.08 -3.45 2.74
N GLY A 93 -10.67 -3.55 1.53
CA GLY A 93 -9.95 -3.61 0.26
C GLY A 93 -9.52 -5.00 -0.17
N TYR A 94 -10.03 -6.07 0.47
CA TYR A 94 -9.84 -7.44 0.01
C TYR A 94 -10.70 -7.72 -1.21
N ILE A 95 -10.14 -8.48 -2.13
CA ILE A 95 -10.79 -8.83 -3.39
C ILE A 95 -10.99 -10.32 -3.50
N TYR A 96 -12.01 -10.72 -4.25
CA TYR A 96 -12.29 -12.14 -4.42
C TYR A 96 -11.20 -12.79 -5.27
N ASN A 97 -10.58 -13.85 -4.76
CA ASN A 97 -9.52 -14.58 -5.46
C ASN A 97 -10.04 -15.67 -6.41
N GLY A 98 -11.37 -15.86 -6.47
CA GLY A 98 -11.98 -16.96 -7.21
C GLY A 98 -12.45 -18.06 -6.27
N ARG A 99 -13.21 -19.00 -6.83
CA ARG A 99 -13.60 -20.22 -6.12
C ARG A 99 -12.40 -21.15 -6.17
N ALA A 100 -11.99 -21.72 -5.04
CA ALA A 100 -11.04 -22.81 -5.11
C ALA A 100 -11.76 -24.11 -5.51
N GLU A 101 -11.27 -24.76 -6.55
CA GLU A 101 -11.92 -25.91 -7.18
C GLU A 101 -11.32 -27.25 -6.73
N SER A 102 -10.06 -27.24 -6.27
CA SER A 102 -9.34 -28.39 -5.73
C SER A 102 -8.23 -27.90 -4.80
N GLY A 103 -7.69 -28.77 -3.95
CA GLY A 103 -6.59 -28.42 -3.03
C GLY A 103 -7.04 -27.64 -1.79
N TRP A 104 -8.24 -27.95 -1.28
CA TRP A 104 -8.71 -27.42 0.02
C TRP A 104 -8.10 -28.15 1.22
N ALA A 105 -7.44 -29.29 0.98
CA ALA A 105 -6.90 -30.16 2.00
C ALA A 105 -5.59 -29.60 2.55
N GLY A 106 -5.73 -28.72 3.53
CA GLY A 106 -4.87 -28.73 4.71
C GLY A 106 -3.44 -28.25 4.51
N VAL A 107 -3.06 -27.40 5.46
CA VAL A 107 -1.68 -27.05 5.82
C VAL A 107 -0.79 -28.29 6.11
N ASP A 108 -1.37 -29.50 6.16
CA ASP A 108 -0.66 -30.77 6.35
C ASP A 108 -0.44 -31.57 5.04
N ASP A 109 -1.17 -31.28 3.96
CA ASP A 109 -1.28 -32.18 2.80
C ASP A 109 -1.07 -31.46 1.45
N ARG A 110 0.00 -30.66 1.33
CA ARG A 110 0.72 -30.25 0.09
C ARG A 110 -0.05 -29.71 -1.14
N ASP A 111 -1.37 -29.69 -1.15
CA ASP A 111 -2.20 -29.28 -2.27
C ASP A 111 -2.69 -27.86 -2.02
N TYR A 112 -2.00 -26.89 -2.61
CA TYR A 112 -2.43 -25.50 -2.59
C TYR A 112 -3.65 -25.30 -3.51
N PRO A 113 -4.58 -24.38 -3.18
CA PRO A 113 -5.85 -24.35 -3.88
C PRO A 113 -5.70 -23.89 -5.34
N TRP A 114 -6.42 -24.54 -6.26
CA TRP A 114 -6.56 -24.06 -7.63
C TRP A 114 -7.71 -23.07 -7.72
N TYR A 115 -7.44 -21.80 -8.03
CA TYR A 115 -8.47 -20.76 -8.11
C TYR A 115 -8.97 -20.57 -9.53
N VAL A 116 -10.29 -20.62 -9.71
CA VAL A 116 -10.94 -20.15 -10.94
C VAL A 116 -11.65 -18.83 -10.67
N LEU A 117 -11.12 -17.79 -11.28
CA LEU A 117 -11.76 -16.50 -11.44
C LEU A 117 -12.61 -16.54 -12.71
N ARG A 118 -13.89 -16.15 -12.59
CA ARG A 118 -14.73 -15.97 -13.77
C ARG A 118 -14.25 -14.84 -14.69
N LYS A 119 -13.50 -13.88 -14.15
CA LYS A 119 -12.93 -12.72 -14.86
C LYS A 119 -11.64 -12.25 -14.18
N PRO A 120 -10.64 -11.77 -14.95
CA PRO A 120 -9.41 -11.22 -14.39
C PRO A 120 -9.70 -9.96 -13.56
N SER A 121 -8.99 -9.83 -12.43
CA SER A 121 -9.13 -8.68 -11.53
C SER A 121 -8.07 -7.60 -11.84
N ALA A 122 -8.52 -6.35 -11.98
CA ALA A 122 -7.63 -5.21 -12.23
C ALA A 122 -6.58 -5.02 -11.11
N GLN A 123 -6.94 -5.33 -9.86
CA GLN A 123 -6.02 -5.22 -8.72
C GLN A 123 -4.95 -6.32 -8.74
N ILE A 124 -5.30 -7.55 -9.18
CA ILE A 124 -4.30 -8.62 -9.36
C ILE A 124 -3.35 -8.25 -10.50
N ASN A 125 -3.88 -7.77 -11.64
CA ASN A 125 -3.06 -7.32 -12.76
C ASN A 125 -2.14 -6.15 -12.38
N LYS A 126 -2.63 -5.21 -11.56
CA LYS A 126 -1.82 -4.13 -11.02
C LYS A 126 -0.69 -4.68 -10.15
N PHE A 127 -0.98 -5.62 -9.24
CA PHE A 127 0.04 -6.25 -8.41
C PHE A 127 1.12 -6.92 -9.26
N ILE A 128 0.74 -7.72 -10.25
CA ILE A 128 1.70 -8.36 -11.18
C ILE A 128 2.53 -7.32 -11.92
N SER A 129 1.91 -6.23 -12.39
CA SER A 129 2.62 -5.14 -13.06
C SER A 129 3.59 -4.42 -12.13
N ASP A 130 3.24 -4.24 -10.85
CA ASP A 130 4.11 -3.63 -9.84
C ASP A 130 5.31 -4.54 -9.53
N VAL A 131 5.07 -5.84 -9.33
CA VAL A 131 6.14 -6.85 -9.12
C VAL A 131 7.12 -6.85 -10.29
N ARG A 132 6.62 -6.93 -11.53
CA ARG A 132 7.45 -6.92 -12.75
C ARG A 132 8.24 -5.62 -12.91
N ALA A 133 7.72 -4.52 -12.37
CA ALA A 133 8.39 -3.22 -12.37
C ALA A 133 9.22 -2.97 -11.10
N ASN A 134 9.42 -3.99 -10.26
CA ASN A 134 10.18 -3.92 -9.02
C ASN A 134 9.69 -2.81 -8.06
N ARG A 135 8.36 -2.63 -7.98
CA ARG A 135 7.70 -1.68 -7.08
C ARG A 135 7.01 -2.40 -5.93
N GLU A 136 7.26 -1.96 -4.70
CA GLU A 136 6.56 -2.47 -3.51
C GLU A 136 5.04 -2.43 -3.72
N SER A 137 4.37 -3.54 -3.45
CA SER A 137 2.93 -3.69 -3.67
C SER A 137 2.32 -4.73 -2.73
N VAL A 138 1.06 -4.52 -2.34
CA VAL A 138 0.32 -5.43 -1.46
C VAL A 138 -0.99 -5.80 -2.14
N LEU A 139 -1.27 -7.10 -2.17
CA LEU A 139 -2.48 -7.70 -2.71
C LEU A 139 -3.23 -8.41 -1.58
N ARG A 140 -4.49 -8.00 -1.39
CA ARG A 140 -5.38 -8.51 -0.35
C ARG A 140 -6.47 -9.35 -1.00
N LEU A 141 -6.53 -10.63 -0.67
CA LEU A 141 -7.39 -11.60 -1.31
C LEU A 141 -8.25 -12.31 -0.27
N TYR A 142 -9.50 -12.60 -0.62
CA TYR A 142 -10.32 -13.56 0.11
C TYR A 142 -10.82 -14.65 -0.84
N THR A 143 -10.98 -15.85 -0.32
CA THR A 143 -11.59 -16.99 -1.00
C THR A 143 -12.69 -17.54 -0.11
N ILE A 144 -13.65 -18.22 -0.74
CA ILE A 144 -14.77 -18.88 -0.08
C ILE A 144 -14.75 -20.34 -0.50
N ASP A 145 -14.83 -21.25 0.48
CA ASP A 145 -14.89 -22.69 0.22
C ASP A 145 -16.29 -23.22 -0.03
N GLU A 146 -16.40 -24.54 -0.23
CA GLU A 146 -17.69 -25.19 -0.50
C GLU A 146 -18.64 -25.11 0.69
N ASP A 147 -18.10 -25.01 1.90
CA ASP A 147 -18.84 -24.86 3.16
C ASP A 147 -19.15 -23.39 3.49
N ASN A 148 -18.82 -22.47 2.58
CA ASN A 148 -18.88 -21.01 2.74
C ASN A 148 -17.97 -20.44 3.82
N GLU A 149 -16.91 -21.16 4.20
CA GLU A 149 -15.89 -20.63 5.08
C GLU A 149 -14.98 -19.66 4.33
N ILE A 150 -14.60 -18.60 5.03
CA ILE A 150 -13.77 -17.52 4.47
C ILE A 150 -12.32 -17.77 4.85
N ALA A 151 -11.45 -17.78 3.85
CA ALA A 151 -10.01 -17.73 4.04
C ALA A 151 -9.44 -16.47 3.38
N VAL A 152 -8.42 -15.90 4.02
CA VAL A 152 -7.80 -14.65 3.61
C VAL A 152 -6.34 -14.91 3.27
N ARG A 153 -5.90 -14.36 2.15
CA ARG A 153 -4.52 -14.40 1.68
C ARG A 153 -4.02 -12.98 1.48
N LEU A 154 -2.85 -12.67 2.01
CA LEU A 154 -2.16 -11.40 1.78
C LEU A 154 -0.84 -11.69 1.09
N LEU A 155 -0.61 -11.07 -0.06
CA LEU A 155 0.69 -11.08 -0.74
C LEU A 155 1.31 -9.70 -0.65
N TRP A 156 2.58 -9.64 -0.29
CA TRP A 156 3.38 -8.44 -0.30
C TRP A 156 4.64 -8.69 -1.11
N TYR A 157 4.91 -7.81 -2.07
CA TYR A 157 6.17 -7.80 -2.78
C TYR A 157 7.16 -6.87 -2.09
N ASP A 158 8.22 -7.45 -1.57
CA ASP A 158 9.32 -6.76 -0.90
C ASP A 158 10.49 -6.63 -1.88
N PRO A 159 10.72 -5.45 -2.50
CA PRO A 159 11.81 -5.24 -3.45
C PRO A 159 13.20 -5.19 -2.80
N THR A 160 13.28 -5.20 -1.47
CA THR A 160 14.53 -4.98 -0.72
C THR A 160 15.22 -6.26 -0.28
N VAL A 161 14.48 -7.36 -0.22
CA VAL A 161 14.99 -8.69 0.15
C VAL A 161 15.66 -9.36 -1.06
N GLU A 162 16.78 -10.03 -0.81
CA GLU A 162 17.46 -10.86 -1.82
C GLU A 162 16.60 -12.06 -2.22
N ASP A 163 16.48 -12.31 -3.54
CA ASP A 163 15.83 -13.51 -4.06
C ASP A 163 16.83 -14.68 -4.11
N SER A 164 17.25 -15.12 -2.93
CA SER A 164 18.08 -16.31 -2.76
C SER A 164 17.23 -17.52 -2.40
N TRP A 165 17.56 -18.66 -3.01
CA TRP A 165 16.83 -19.90 -2.81
C TRP A 165 17.70 -21.13 -3.11
N VAL A 166 17.22 -22.31 -2.72
CA VAL A 166 17.95 -23.56 -2.87
C VAL A 166 17.35 -24.46 -3.95
N SER A 167 18.22 -25.02 -4.78
CA SER A 167 17.91 -26.08 -5.74
C SER A 167 18.88 -27.26 -5.62
N GLY A 168 18.52 -28.40 -6.21
CA GLY A 168 19.45 -29.54 -6.38
C GLY A 168 20.03 -30.06 -5.07
N TRP A 169 19.16 -30.47 -4.14
CA TRP A 169 19.57 -30.99 -2.83
C TRP A 169 19.96 -32.47 -2.91
N THR A 170 21.18 -32.79 -2.49
CA THR A 170 21.64 -34.16 -2.22
C THR A 170 22.22 -34.26 -0.81
N ASN A 171 22.51 -35.48 -0.34
CA ASN A 171 23.10 -35.70 1.00
C ASN A 171 24.47 -35.02 1.22
N SER A 172 25.11 -34.50 0.16
CA SER A 172 26.46 -33.90 0.23
C SER A 172 26.58 -32.53 -0.44
N SER A 173 25.52 -32.02 -1.08
CA SER A 173 25.56 -30.72 -1.76
C SER A 173 24.20 -30.05 -1.84
N VAL A 174 24.24 -28.72 -1.82
CA VAL A 174 23.11 -27.84 -2.04
C VAL A 174 23.54 -26.75 -3.02
N THR A 175 22.71 -26.49 -4.03
CA THR A 175 22.94 -25.37 -4.95
C THR A 175 22.16 -24.15 -4.49
N VAL A 176 22.87 -23.09 -4.11
CA VAL A 176 22.25 -21.79 -3.83
C VAL A 176 22.14 -20.99 -5.12
N LYS A 177 20.95 -20.49 -5.39
CA LYS A 177 20.63 -19.60 -6.51
C LYS A 177 20.48 -18.18 -5.98
N LEU A 178 20.96 -17.22 -6.76
CA LEU A 178 21.00 -15.79 -6.43
C LEU A 178 20.36 -15.04 -7.60
N ASP A 179 19.08 -14.70 -7.48
CA ASP A 179 18.28 -14.13 -8.58
C ASP A 179 18.02 -12.62 -8.41
N GLY A 180 18.96 -11.92 -7.78
CA GLY A 180 18.89 -10.49 -7.52
C GLY A 180 18.04 -10.16 -6.30
N ASN A 181 17.27 -9.07 -6.37
CA ASN A 181 16.41 -8.60 -5.28
C ASN A 181 14.93 -8.66 -5.69
N GLY A 182 14.08 -8.82 -4.68
CA GLY A 182 12.64 -8.83 -4.79
C GLY A 182 12.05 -10.20 -4.53
N GLN A 183 11.28 -10.34 -3.46
CA GLN A 183 10.51 -11.55 -3.19
C GLN A 183 9.05 -11.22 -2.94
N ILE A 184 8.17 -12.10 -3.42
CA ILE A 184 6.76 -12.07 -3.02
C ILE A 184 6.64 -12.90 -1.74
N ARG A 185 6.01 -12.34 -0.72
CA ARG A 185 5.81 -12.92 0.59
C ARG A 185 4.32 -13.08 0.83
N GLN A 186 3.91 -14.18 1.45
CA GLN A 186 2.53 -14.56 1.58
C GLN A 186 2.19 -15.00 3.00
N TRP A 187 1.00 -14.60 3.43
CA TRP A 187 0.39 -15.06 4.67
C TRP A 187 -1.02 -15.56 4.39
N TRP A 188 -1.37 -16.65 5.04
CA TRP A 188 -2.73 -17.15 5.10
C TRP A 188 -3.33 -17.00 6.49
N TRP A 189 -4.58 -16.58 6.51
CA TRP A 189 -5.39 -16.47 7.72
C TRP A 189 -6.74 -17.15 7.50
N LYS A 190 -7.19 -17.92 8.49
CA LYS A 190 -8.50 -18.57 8.53
C LYS A 190 -8.98 -18.64 9.98
N HIS A 191 -10.23 -18.24 10.24
CA HIS A 191 -10.90 -18.33 11.56
C HIS A 191 -10.06 -17.86 12.76
N GLY A 192 -9.40 -16.70 12.65
CA GLY A 192 -8.61 -16.12 13.75
C GLY A 192 -7.20 -16.68 13.89
N GLY A 193 -6.82 -17.65 13.06
CA GLY A 193 -5.50 -18.28 13.08
C GLY A 193 -4.69 -18.02 11.81
N MET A 194 -3.38 -17.83 11.98
CA MET A 194 -2.42 -17.93 10.88
C MET A 194 -2.15 -19.38 10.55
N THR A 195 -2.19 -19.73 9.27
CA THR A 195 -2.02 -21.11 8.81
C THR A 195 -0.70 -21.34 8.09
N ASP A 196 -0.20 -20.36 7.33
CA ASP A 196 1.09 -20.43 6.63
C ASP A 196 1.74 -19.03 6.63
N PRO A 197 2.50 -18.68 7.69
CA PRO A 197 3.09 -17.36 7.79
C PRO A 197 4.38 -17.26 6.97
N ASP A 198 4.44 -16.27 6.08
CA ASP A 198 5.64 -15.88 5.32
C ASP A 198 6.17 -16.93 4.32
N LYS A 199 5.27 -17.59 3.59
CA LYS A 199 5.61 -18.35 2.38
C LYS A 199 6.20 -17.39 1.33
N ARG A 200 7.23 -17.80 0.60
CA ARG A 200 7.95 -16.91 -0.33
C ARG A 200 7.99 -17.43 -1.76
N PHE A 201 7.89 -16.50 -2.69
CA PHE A 201 7.90 -16.77 -4.12
C PHE A 201 8.83 -15.83 -4.86
N SER A 202 9.22 -16.28 -6.05
CA SER A 202 9.96 -15.48 -7.01
C SER A 202 9.16 -14.26 -7.45
N ARG A 203 9.86 -13.20 -7.82
CA ARG A 203 9.28 -12.10 -8.61
C ARG A 203 8.96 -12.49 -10.05
N ASP A 204 9.53 -13.59 -10.54
CA ASP A 204 9.34 -14.10 -11.91
C ASP A 204 7.99 -14.80 -12.03
N ILE A 205 6.92 -14.01 -12.03
CA ILE A 205 5.54 -14.51 -12.17
C ILE A 205 5.33 -15.08 -13.57
N GLU A 206 5.05 -16.39 -13.64
CA GLU A 206 4.75 -17.07 -14.89
C GLU A 206 3.28 -16.88 -15.28
N GLN A 207 3.06 -16.65 -16.57
CA GLN A 207 1.74 -16.62 -17.18
C GLN A 207 1.65 -17.75 -18.20
N GLN A 208 0.85 -18.76 -17.89
CA GLN A 208 0.56 -19.90 -18.76
C GLN A 208 -0.76 -19.62 -19.48
N SER A 209 -0.78 -19.80 -20.80
CA SER A 209 -2.00 -19.66 -21.61
C SER A 209 -2.28 -20.98 -22.32
N ASP A 210 -3.49 -21.52 -22.13
CA ASP A 210 -3.97 -22.76 -22.73
C ASP A 210 -5.36 -22.53 -23.33
N GLY A 211 -5.42 -22.35 -24.65
CA GLY A 211 -6.63 -21.92 -25.34
C GLY A 211 -7.11 -20.55 -24.82
N ASP A 212 -8.37 -20.51 -24.36
CA ASP A 212 -8.97 -19.32 -23.75
C ASP A 212 -8.61 -19.14 -22.27
N ARG A 213 -7.93 -20.13 -21.67
CA ARG A 213 -7.58 -20.13 -20.25
C ARG A 213 -6.24 -19.46 -20.01
N THR A 214 -6.18 -18.55 -19.06
CA THR A 214 -4.94 -17.96 -18.58
C THR A 214 -4.73 -18.28 -17.10
N THR A 215 -3.58 -18.86 -16.76
CA THR A 215 -3.18 -19.19 -15.39
C THR A 215 -1.94 -18.39 -15.01
N ILE A 216 -1.98 -17.76 -13.84
CA ILE A 216 -0.84 -17.06 -13.25
C ILE A 216 -0.26 -17.91 -12.14
N VAL A 217 1.03 -18.22 -12.24
CA VAL A 217 1.76 -19.10 -11.31
C VAL A 217 2.84 -18.31 -10.59
N LEU A 218 2.94 -18.53 -9.28
CA LEU A 218 3.99 -18.03 -8.41
C LEU A 218 4.98 -19.16 -8.12
N HIS A 219 6.24 -18.97 -8.50
CA HIS A 219 7.26 -19.99 -8.26
C HIS A 219 7.76 -19.95 -6.82
N ASN A 220 7.71 -21.09 -6.13
CA ASN A 220 8.12 -21.15 -4.74
C ASN A 220 9.65 -20.96 -4.57
N ARG A 221 10.05 -20.28 -3.50
CA ARG A 221 11.46 -20.08 -3.12
C ARG A 221 11.74 -20.78 -1.79
N PRO A 222 12.16 -22.05 -1.80
CA PRO A 222 12.46 -22.77 -0.56
C PRO A 222 13.63 -22.11 0.18
N LYS A 223 13.40 -21.82 1.47
CA LYS A 223 14.39 -21.21 2.37
C LYS A 223 15.35 -22.25 2.95
N GLN A 224 16.57 -21.81 3.24
CA GLN A 224 17.47 -22.50 4.17
C GLN A 224 17.10 -22.11 5.61
N TYR A 225 16.91 -23.10 6.49
CA TYR A 225 16.94 -22.86 7.93
C TYR A 225 18.19 -23.51 8.51
N THR A 226 18.99 -22.69 9.18
CA THR A 226 20.00 -23.18 10.11
C THR A 226 19.34 -23.13 11.48
N ASP A 227 18.77 -24.25 11.95
CA ASP A 227 18.67 -24.42 13.40
C ASP A 227 20.12 -24.45 13.91
N GLY A 228 20.44 -23.95 15.10
CA GLY A 228 21.81 -23.82 15.59
C GLY A 228 22.68 -25.10 15.65
N SER A 229 22.24 -26.22 15.06
CA SER A 229 23.03 -27.38 14.69
C SER A 229 23.77 -27.20 13.35
N ALA A 230 24.80 -28.03 13.12
CA ALA A 230 25.50 -28.14 11.84
C ALA A 230 24.62 -28.76 10.72
N THR A 231 23.34 -28.96 10.98
CA THR A 231 22.37 -29.57 10.05
C THR A 231 21.49 -28.49 9.46
N MET A 232 21.62 -28.29 8.14
CA MET A 232 20.75 -27.40 7.39
C MET A 232 19.43 -28.12 7.10
N THR A 233 18.34 -27.62 7.68
CA THR A 233 16.99 -28.10 7.34
C THR A 233 16.47 -27.22 6.21
N VAL A 234 16.45 -27.77 5.00
CA VAL A 234 15.69 -27.20 3.89
C VAL A 234 14.26 -27.73 4.05
N HIS A 235 13.26 -26.85 3.98
CA HIS A 235 11.86 -27.27 3.92
C HIS A 235 11.44 -27.32 2.44
N PRO A 236 11.46 -28.51 1.79
CA PRO A 236 11.17 -28.65 0.35
C PRO A 236 9.67 -28.63 0.01
N LEU A 237 8.80 -28.28 0.95
CA LEU A 237 7.38 -28.67 0.88
C LEU A 237 6.45 -27.70 0.15
N ALA A 238 6.92 -26.53 -0.25
CA ALA A 238 6.04 -25.60 -0.96
C ALA A 238 6.15 -25.82 -2.47
N ALA A 239 5.06 -26.29 -3.09
CA ALA A 239 4.90 -26.27 -4.53
C ALA A 239 4.68 -24.83 -5.03
N ASP A 240 4.94 -24.62 -6.31
CA ASP A 240 4.47 -23.45 -7.04
C ASP A 240 2.96 -23.28 -6.83
N GLU A 241 2.50 -22.05 -6.74
CA GLU A 241 1.12 -21.75 -6.39
C GLU A 241 0.44 -20.94 -7.48
N VAL A 242 -0.77 -21.35 -7.85
CA VAL A 242 -1.62 -20.55 -8.73
C VAL A 242 -2.11 -19.33 -7.97
N LEU A 243 -1.79 -18.13 -8.50
CA LEU A 243 -2.39 -16.90 -8.01
C LEU A 243 -3.86 -16.83 -8.45
N TYR A 244 -4.12 -17.09 -9.73
CA TYR A 244 -5.46 -17.25 -10.29
C TYR A 244 -5.43 -17.92 -11.67
N SER A 245 -6.58 -18.47 -12.09
CA SER A 245 -6.86 -18.94 -13.44
C SER A 245 -8.20 -18.38 -13.92
N TYR A 246 -8.33 -18.00 -15.20
CA TYR A 246 -9.60 -17.52 -15.79
C TYR A 246 -9.73 -17.91 -17.26
#